data_AF-A0A1C6EKR6-F1
#
_entry.id   AF-A0A1C6EKR6-F1
#
_cell.length_a   1.000
_cell.length_b   1.000
_cell.length_c   1.000
_cell.angle_alpha   90.00
_cell.angle_beta   90.00
_cell.angle_gamma   90.00
#
_symmetry.space_group_name_H-M   'P 1'
#
loop_
_entity.id
_entity.type
_entity.pdbx_description
1 polymer ?
#
loop_
_entity_poly.entity_id
_entity_poly.type
_entity_poly.pdbx_seq_one_letter_code
_entity_poly.pdbx_strand_id
1 'polypeptide(L)'
;MDKLEEENTMRIPIIKVRDGECEHIVGTNSHDVLYVDKESGGIQFLNIQCCEGTKKHDGEQTMQFVGESGYFEDIQIQFVTVEELIELALQNMENGTEQKLKLHHMTREYLKAKDKCREKLEEEYISDTSSALLF
;
A
#
# COMPACT_ATOMS: atom_id res chain seq x y z
N MET A 1 12.75 27.10 24.46
CA MET A 1 11.88 25.92 24.58
C MET A 1 12.50 25.07 25.66
N ASP A 2 11.84 25.03 26.80
CA ASP A 2 12.35 24.39 28.01
C ASP A 2 12.30 22.86 27.84
N LYS A 3 13.32 22.15 28.34
CA LYS A 3 13.37 20.68 28.36
C LYS A 3 12.15 20.02 29.00
N LEU A 4 11.37 20.78 29.77
CA LEU A 4 10.12 20.37 30.40
C LEU A 4 8.92 20.28 29.43
N GLU A 5 8.92 21.02 28.31
CA GLU A 5 7.86 20.89 27.28
C GLU A 5 8.06 19.62 26.43
N GLU A 6 9.32 19.16 26.30
CA GLU A 6 9.68 17.96 25.53
C GLU A 6 9.20 16.66 26.20
N GLU A 7 9.15 16.62 27.54
CA GLU A 7 8.76 15.43 28.33
C GLU A 7 7.25 15.16 28.40
N ASN A 8 6.39 16.12 28.02
CA ASN A 8 4.92 15.99 28.17
C ASN A 8 4.15 15.92 26.84
N THR A 9 4.87 15.84 25.72
CA THR A 9 4.23 15.71 24.40
C THR A 9 3.78 14.27 24.18
N MET A 10 2.47 14.06 23.96
CA MET A 10 1.90 12.74 23.70
C MET A 10 2.60 12.08 22.50
N ARG A 11 3.09 10.86 22.69
CA ARG A 11 3.72 10.05 21.65
C ARG A 11 2.82 8.88 21.28
N ILE A 12 2.60 8.70 19.97
CA ILE A 12 1.76 7.65 19.40
C ILE A 12 2.67 6.66 18.66
N PRO A 13 2.59 5.36 18.94
CA PRO A 13 3.32 4.36 18.19
C PRO A 13 2.72 4.22 16.78
N ILE A 14 3.56 4.22 15.76
CA ILE A 14 3.18 3.88 14.39
C ILE A 14 3.97 2.66 13.93
N ILE A 15 3.26 1.72 13.32
CA ILE A 15 3.86 0.50 12.77
C ILE A 15 3.87 0.65 11.26
N LYS A 16 5.05 0.52 10.65
CA LYS A 16 5.24 0.59 9.21
C LYS A 16 5.59 -0.80 8.67
N VAL A 17 5.15 -1.08 7.47
CA VAL A 17 5.51 -2.28 6.72
C VAL A 17 6.04 -1.90 5.36
N ARG A 18 6.99 -2.68 4.86
CA ARG A 18 7.51 -2.59 3.50
C ARG A 18 7.00 -3.76 2.68
N ASP A 19 6.44 -3.45 1.52
CA ASP A 19 6.02 -4.37 0.47
C ASP A 19 6.77 -3.98 -0.82
N GLY A 20 7.82 -4.74 -1.15
CA GLY A 20 8.75 -4.41 -2.22
C GLY A 20 9.42 -3.04 -2.00
N GLU A 21 9.17 -2.08 -2.90
CA GLU A 21 9.68 -0.71 -2.81
C GLU A 21 8.71 0.26 -2.10
N CYS A 22 7.53 -0.21 -1.69
CA CYS A 22 6.51 0.62 -1.06
C CYS A 22 6.53 0.46 0.46
N GLU A 23 6.41 1.57 1.20
CA GLU A 23 6.22 1.57 2.65
C GLU A 23 4.93 2.28 3.01
N HIS A 24 4.20 1.74 3.98
CA HIS A 24 3.01 2.40 4.52
C HIS A 24 2.82 2.10 6.01
N ILE A 25 2.01 2.94 6.65
CA ILE A 25 1.59 2.76 8.04
C ILE A 25 0.46 1.74 8.07
N VAL A 26 0.59 0.70 8.90
CA VAL A 26 -0.43 -0.33 9.08
C VAL A 26 -1.76 0.31 9.52
N GLY A 27 -2.85 -0.07 8.85
CA GLY A 27 -4.19 0.46 9.07
C GLY A 27 -4.58 1.58 8.10
N THR A 28 -3.67 2.00 7.22
CA THR A 28 -3.98 2.95 6.13
C THR A 28 -4.45 2.24 4.85
N ASN A 29 -4.30 0.92 4.76
CA ASN A 29 -4.91 0.08 3.74
C ASN A 29 -6.02 -0.80 4.37
N SER A 30 -7.17 -0.91 3.71
CA SER A 30 -8.31 -1.70 4.19
C SER A 30 -8.05 -3.21 4.27
N HIS A 31 -6.96 -3.68 3.66
CA HIS A 31 -6.53 -5.07 3.70
C HIS A 31 -5.46 -5.35 4.76
N ASP A 32 -5.08 -4.35 5.54
CA ASP A 32 -4.10 -4.50 6.61
C ASP A 32 -4.71 -5.25 7.81
N VAL A 33 -4.01 -6.30 8.25
CA VAL A 33 -4.30 -6.99 9.50
C VAL A 33 -3.04 -7.07 10.33
N LEU A 34 -3.08 -6.47 11.53
CA LEU A 34 -2.08 -6.67 12.57
C LEU A 34 -2.61 -7.67 13.58
N TYR A 35 -1.83 -8.69 13.92
CA TYR A 35 -2.23 -9.72 14.87
C TYR A 35 -1.06 -10.15 15.74
N VAL A 36 -1.38 -10.68 16.92
CA VAL A 36 -0.39 -11.33 17.79
C VAL A 36 -0.38 -12.82 17.46
N ASP A 37 0.77 -13.32 17.07
CA ASP A 37 0.96 -14.74 16.79
C ASP A 37 0.82 -15.55 18.07
N LYS A 38 -0.04 -16.58 18.05
CA LYS A 38 -0.39 -17.34 19.26
C LYS A 38 0.76 -18.19 19.82
N GLU A 39 1.70 -18.60 18.97
CA GLU A 39 2.79 -19.50 19.36
C GLU A 39 4.01 -18.73 19.85
N SER A 40 4.44 -17.72 19.09
CA SER A 40 5.61 -16.90 19.41
C SER A 40 5.29 -15.72 20.33
N GLY A 41 4.03 -15.28 20.41
CA GLY A 41 3.64 -14.03 21.07
C GLY A 41 4.08 -12.77 20.32
N GLY A 42 4.74 -12.92 19.16
CA GLY A 42 5.22 -11.81 18.34
C GLY A 42 4.11 -11.12 17.56
N ILE A 43 4.27 -9.82 17.32
CA ILE A 43 3.39 -9.07 16.42
C ILE A 43 3.69 -9.49 14.99
N GLN A 44 2.64 -9.70 14.19
CA GLN A 44 2.70 -10.06 12.78
C GLN A 44 1.73 -9.20 11.97
N PHE A 45 2.09 -9.00 10.71
CA PHE A 45 1.28 -8.32 9.71
C PHE A 45 0.86 -9.31 8.62
N LEU A 46 -0.35 -9.11 8.08
CA LEU A 46 -0.89 -9.81 6.93
C LEU A 46 -1.67 -8.82 6.06
N ASN A 47 -1.34 -8.77 4.77
CA ASN A 47 -2.19 -8.17 3.75
C ASN A 47 -3.17 -9.24 3.24
N ILE A 48 -4.45 -9.10 3.58
CA ILE A 48 -5.48 -10.10 3.23
C ILE A 48 -5.80 -10.15 1.72
N GLN A 49 -5.40 -9.15 0.95
CA GLN A 49 -5.66 -9.12 -0.50
C GLN A 49 -4.82 -10.17 -1.23
N CYS A 50 -3.56 -10.33 -0.83
CA CYS A 50 -2.62 -11.28 -1.41
C CYS A 50 -2.29 -12.46 -0.48
N CYS A 51 -2.79 -12.45 0.76
CA CYS A 51 -2.47 -13.45 1.78
C CYS A 51 -0.95 -13.51 2.11
N GLU A 52 -0.27 -12.37 1.97
CA GLU A 52 1.16 -12.23 2.21
C GLU A 52 1.42 -11.35 3.43
N GLY A 53 2.54 -11.55 4.12
CA GLY A 53 2.81 -10.86 5.37
C GLY A 53 4.17 -11.13 5.96
N THR A 54 4.35 -10.75 7.22
CA THR A 54 5.63 -10.87 7.93
C THR A 54 5.89 -12.28 8.46
N LYS A 55 4.84 -13.10 8.62
CA LYS A 55 4.99 -14.47 9.12
C LYS A 55 5.47 -15.39 8.01
N LYS A 56 6.61 -16.05 8.24
CA LYS A 56 7.19 -17.04 7.33
C LYS A 56 6.42 -18.36 7.47
N HIS A 57 5.75 -18.79 6.40
CA HIS A 57 5.03 -20.07 6.40
C HIS A 57 5.73 -21.18 5.60
N ASP A 58 6.33 -20.91 4.43
CA ASP A 58 7.08 -21.92 3.64
C ASP A 58 8.01 -21.33 2.55
N GLY A 59 8.47 -20.09 2.70
CA GLY A 59 9.26 -19.38 1.69
C GLY A 59 9.89 -18.11 2.25
N GLU A 60 10.42 -17.21 1.41
CA GLU A 60 10.90 -15.91 1.90
C GLU A 60 9.74 -15.05 2.42
N GLN A 61 10.02 -14.20 3.42
CA GLN A 61 9.07 -13.18 3.87
C GLN A 61 8.95 -12.13 2.77
N THR A 62 7.74 -11.95 2.23
CA THR A 62 7.52 -10.95 1.19
C THR A 62 7.34 -9.54 1.75
N MET A 63 7.04 -9.43 3.05
CA MET A 63 6.85 -8.17 3.74
C MET A 63 7.62 -8.12 5.06
N GLN A 64 8.09 -6.93 5.42
CA GLN A 64 8.91 -6.71 6.62
C GLN A 64 8.44 -5.49 7.39
N PHE A 65 8.52 -5.53 8.71
CA PHE A 65 8.34 -4.33 9.51
C PHE A 65 9.49 -3.35 9.27
N VAL A 66 9.14 -2.06 9.22
CA VAL A 66 10.09 -0.96 9.14
C VAL A 66 10.07 -0.22 10.46
N GLY A 67 11.26 0.08 10.97
CA GLY A 67 11.42 0.83 12.20
C GLY A 67 12.80 1.45 12.29
N GLU A 68 13.09 2.04 13.44
CA GLU A 68 14.33 2.76 13.66
C GLU A 68 15.42 1.82 14.19
N SER A 69 16.66 2.01 13.71
CA SER A 69 17.84 1.40 14.32
C SER A 69 18.08 2.06 15.67
N GLY A 70 18.01 1.30 16.75
CA GLY A 70 18.18 1.82 18.10
C GLY A 70 19.29 1.14 18.88
N TYR A 71 19.18 1.21 20.22
CA TYR A 71 20.14 0.60 21.15
C TYR A 71 20.09 -0.93 21.18
N PHE A 72 18.98 -1.52 20.72
CA PHE A 72 18.77 -2.96 20.62
C PHE A 72 18.96 -3.40 19.16
N GLU A 73 19.38 -4.65 18.96
CA GLU A 73 19.51 -5.24 17.62
C GLU A 73 18.15 -5.38 16.91
N ASP A 74 17.05 -5.43 17.68
CA ASP A 74 15.69 -5.51 17.16
C ASP A 74 15.22 -4.16 16.59
N ILE A 75 14.39 -4.25 15.53
CA ILE A 75 13.70 -3.11 14.94
C ILE A 75 12.74 -2.50 15.98
N GLN A 76 12.86 -1.20 16.22
CA GLN A 76 12.02 -0.51 17.18
C GLN A 76 10.83 0.17 16.51
N ILE A 77 9.67 0.09 17.17
CA ILE A 77 8.46 0.80 16.74
C ILE A 77 8.72 2.30 16.85
N GLN A 78 8.45 3.03 15.78
CA GLN A 78 8.58 4.47 15.74
C GLN A 78 7.46 5.13 16.57
N PHE A 79 7.81 6.13 17.36
CA PHE A 79 6.87 6.95 18.12
C PHE A 79 6.87 8.37 17.57
N VAL A 80 5.70 8.86 17.20
CA VAL A 80 5.53 10.21 16.63
C VAL A 80 4.64 11.08 17.53
N THR A 81 4.72 12.40 17.42
CA THR A 81 3.75 13.29 18.05
C THR A 81 2.41 13.28 17.31
N VAL A 82 1.40 13.92 17.90
CA VAL A 82 0.11 14.14 17.25
C VAL A 82 0.27 15.01 16.00
N GLU A 83 1.11 16.04 16.06
CA GLU A 83 1.40 16.94 14.95
C GLU A 83 2.06 16.19 13.79
N GLU A 84 3.09 15.39 14.08
CA GLU A 84 3.77 14.55 13.09
C GLU A 84 2.79 13.53 12.46
N LEU A 85 1.89 12.94 13.26
CA LEU A 85 0.86 12.04 12.74
C LEU A 85 -0.11 12.75 11.78
N ILE A 86 -0.53 13.98 12.11
CA ILE A 86 -1.39 14.80 11.26
C ILE A 86 -0.67 15.14 9.95
N GLU A 87 0.60 15.54 10.01
CA GLU A 87 1.40 15.84 8.82
C GLU A 87 1.52 14.63 7.89
N LEU A 88 1.79 13.44 8.44
CA LEU A 88 1.83 12.19 7.67
C LEU A 88 0.48 11.89 7.00
N ALA A 89 -0.63 12.11 7.72
CA ALA A 89 -1.97 11.90 7.17
C ALA A 89 -2.29 12.88 6.02
N LEU A 90 -1.89 14.15 6.15
CA LEU A 90 -2.06 15.17 5.13
C LEU A 90 -1.26 14.83 3.87
N GLN A 91 0.02 14.50 4.02
CA GLN A 91 0.88 14.10 2.90
C GLN A 91 0.32 12.89 2.15
N ASN A 92 -0.18 11.88 2.87
CA ASN A 92 -0.78 10.70 2.26
C ASN A 92 -2.07 11.06 1.48
N MET A 93 -2.89 11.96 2.02
CA MET A 93 -4.11 12.42 1.36
C MET A 93 -3.81 13.20 0.08
N GLU A 94 -2.81 14.08 0.09
CA GLU A 94 -2.37 14.84 -1.07
C GLU A 94 -1.82 13.91 -2.16
N ASN A 95 -0.86 13.06 -1.81
CA ASN A 95 -0.27 12.08 -2.74
C ASN A 95 -1.33 11.15 -3.33
N GLY A 96 -2.24 10.63 -2.51
CA GLY A 96 -3.34 9.78 -2.95
C GLY A 96 -4.30 10.50 -3.89
N THR A 97 -4.52 11.80 -3.69
CA THR A 97 -5.35 12.63 -4.58
C THR A 97 -4.67 12.83 -5.93
N GLU A 98 -3.40 13.18 -5.95
CA GLU A 98 -2.64 13.37 -7.19
C GLU A 98 -2.56 12.08 -8.02
N GLN A 99 -2.29 10.94 -7.38
CA GLN A 99 -2.24 9.65 -8.05
C GLN A 99 -3.61 9.26 -8.64
N LYS A 100 -4.71 9.50 -7.92
CA LYS A 100 -6.08 9.26 -8.43
C LYS A 100 -6.39 10.14 -9.63
N LEU A 101 -6.00 11.41 -9.60
CA LEU A 101 -6.18 12.32 -10.74
C LEU A 101 -5.40 11.83 -11.96
N LYS A 102 -4.15 11.42 -11.78
CA LYS A 102 -3.31 10.86 -12.85
C LYS A 102 -3.93 9.59 -13.44
N LEU A 103 -4.38 8.65 -12.59
CA LEU A 103 -5.06 7.43 -13.03
C LEU A 103 -6.34 7.74 -13.81
N HIS A 104 -7.16 8.67 -13.33
CA HIS A 104 -8.38 9.09 -14.02
C HIS A 104 -8.09 9.71 -15.39
N HIS A 105 -7.00 10.47 -15.52
CA HIS A 105 -6.58 11.01 -16.80
C HIS A 105 -6.14 9.89 -17.76
N MET A 106 -5.25 9.00 -17.32
CA MET A 106 -4.79 7.86 -18.13
C MET A 106 -5.92 6.94 -18.57
N THR A 107 -6.87 6.67 -17.66
CA THR A 107 -8.06 5.84 -17.95
C THR A 107 -8.92 6.49 -19.02
N ARG A 108 -9.10 7.83 -18.99
CA ARG A 108 -9.83 8.55 -20.03
C ARG A 108 -9.16 8.41 -21.40
N GLU A 109 -7.85 8.57 -21.46
CA GLU A 109 -7.10 8.42 -22.72
C GLU A 109 -7.16 6.98 -23.25
N TYR A 110 -7.03 5.99 -22.37
CA TYR A 110 -7.21 4.58 -22.72
C TYR A 110 -8.60 4.30 -23.29
N LEU A 111 -9.67 4.77 -22.64
CA LEU A 111 -11.04 4.56 -23.10
C LEU A 111 -11.29 5.21 -24.47
N LYS A 112 -10.78 6.43 -24.70
CA LYS A 112 -10.85 7.08 -26.01
C LYS A 112 -10.13 6.28 -27.09
N ALA A 113 -8.94 5.74 -26.80
CA ALA A 113 -8.20 4.92 -27.74
C ALA A 113 -8.95 3.61 -28.05
N LYS A 114 -9.52 2.98 -27.02
CA LYS A 114 -10.34 1.78 -27.16
C LYS A 114 -11.56 2.02 -28.05
N ASP A 115 -12.28 3.11 -27.85
CA ASP A 115 -13.46 3.45 -28.66
C ASP A 115 -13.07 3.69 -30.12
N LYS A 116 -11.98 4.42 -30.37
CA LYS A 116 -11.44 4.61 -31.74
C LYS A 116 -11.06 3.29 -32.42
N CYS A 117 -10.45 2.36 -31.70
CA CYS A 117 -10.11 1.05 -32.24
C CYS A 117 -11.38 0.23 -32.56
N ARG A 118 -12.42 0.32 -31.71
CA ARG A 118 -13.70 -0.35 -31.95
C ARG A 118 -14.40 0.22 -33.19
N GLU A 119 -14.48 1.55 -33.32
CA GLU A 119 -15.07 2.22 -34.49
C GLU A 119 -14.38 1.77 -35.80
N LYS A 120 -13.04 1.69 -35.80
CA LYS A 120 -12.28 1.18 -36.96
C LYS A 120 -12.64 -0.27 -37.33
N LEU A 121 -12.83 -1.14 -36.34
CA LEU A 121 -13.22 -2.53 -36.58
C LEU A 121 -14.66 -2.64 -37.13
N GLU A 122 -15.56 -1.77 -36.67
CA GLU A 122 -16.95 -1.70 -37.14
C GLU A 122 -17.04 -1.12 -38.57
N GLU A 123 -16.24 -0.10 -38.90
CA GLU A 123 -16.17 0.51 -40.24
C GLU A 123 -15.60 -0.44 -41.31
N GLU A 124 -14.67 -1.34 -40.94
CA GLU A 124 -14.09 -2.32 -41.86
C GLU A 124 -15.00 -3.55 -42.13
N TYR A 125 -16.20 -3.62 -41.54
CA TYR A 125 -17.15 -4.75 -41.67
C TYR A 125 -16.47 -6.11 -41.50
N ILE A 126 -15.52 -6.22 -40.57
CA ILE A 126 -14.94 -7.50 -40.20
C ILE A 126 -16.00 -8.23 -39.37
N SER A 127 -16.89 -8.97 -40.05
CA SER A 127 -17.69 -9.99 -39.39
C SER A 127 -16.72 -10.89 -38.64
N ASP A 128 -16.96 -11.12 -37.36
CA ASP A 128 -16.13 -11.97 -36.51
C ASP A 128 -16.04 -13.40 -37.10
N THR A 129 -15.06 -13.63 -37.98
CA THR A 129 -14.80 -14.93 -38.63
C THR A 129 -14.01 -15.86 -37.73
N SER A 130 -13.81 -15.52 -36.45
CA SER A 130 -13.14 -16.40 -35.48
C SER A 130 -13.85 -17.75 -35.30
N SER A 131 -15.14 -17.83 -35.68
CA SER A 131 -15.93 -19.07 -35.72
C SER A 131 -15.88 -19.83 -37.05
N ALA A 132 -15.14 -19.35 -38.06
CA ALA A 132 -15.07 -19.94 -39.41
C ALA A 132 -13.78 -20.72 -39.72
N LEU A 133 -12.89 -20.93 -38.75
CA LEU A 133 -11.77 -21.86 -38.92
C LEU A 133 -12.21 -23.29 -38.55
N LEU A 134 -12.83 -23.94 -39.53
CA LEU A 134 -12.89 -25.40 -39.62
C LEU A 134 -11.51 -25.91 -40.07
N PHE A 135 -10.71 -26.40 -39.14
CA PHE A 135 -9.67 -27.40 -39.41
C PHE A 135 -9.81 -28.55 -38.43
#